data_AF-K0B8S9-F1
#
_entry.id   AF-K0B8S9-F1
#
_cell.length_a   1.000
_cell.length_b   1.000
_cell.length_c   1.000
_cell.angle_alpha   90.00
_cell.angle_beta   90.00
_cell.angle_gamma   90.00
#
_symmetry.space_group_name_H-M   'P 1'
#
loop_
_entity.id
_entity.type
_entity.pdbx_description
1 polymer ?
#
loop_
_entity_poly.entity_id
_entity_poly.type
_entity_poly.pdbx_seq_one_letter_code
_entity_poly.pdbx_strand_id
1 'polypeptide(L)'
;MNNSKVYFHCSNETFGISVVESIAAGCIPIVPNTTAHKETVPKDDLRYKENDENDAKMKIEAALRGDFDKYLHELQEHIKKFSEENFHQSFLKIVESLN
;
A
#
# COMPACT_ATOMS: atom_id res chain seq x y z
N MET A 1 -12.55 -3.42 7.01
CA MET A 1 -12.41 -2.19 6.20
C MET A 1 -13.51 -1.98 5.15
N ASN A 2 -14.51 -2.87 5.01
CA ASN A 2 -15.46 -2.89 3.88
C ASN A 2 -16.37 -1.66 3.67
N ASN A 3 -16.31 -0.63 4.53
CA ASN A 3 -17.07 0.62 4.38
C ASN A 3 -16.17 1.88 4.34
N SER A 4 -14.84 1.74 4.36
CA SER A 4 -13.91 2.86 4.36
C SER A 4 -13.36 3.14 2.96
N LYS A 5 -13.32 4.42 2.55
CA LYS A 5 -12.73 4.83 1.25
C LYS A 5 -11.20 4.99 1.33
N VAL A 6 -10.69 5.48 2.45
CA VAL A 6 -9.28 5.84 2.63
C VAL A 6 -8.74 5.11 3.86
N TYR A 7 -7.52 4.58 3.73
CA TYR A 7 -6.74 4.07 4.85
C TYR A 7 -5.56 5.02 5.09
N PHE A 8 -5.44 5.54 6.30
CA PHE A 8 -4.33 6.40 6.68
C PHE A 8 -3.41 5.66 7.64
N HIS A 9 -2.12 5.65 7.31
CA HIS A 9 -1.07 5.07 8.14
C HIS A 9 -0.13 6.18 8.60
N CYS A 10 0.16 6.26 9.90
CA CYS A 10 0.98 7.33 10.48
C CYS A 10 2.33 6.88 11.06
N SER A 11 2.59 5.58 11.12
CA SER A 11 3.79 5.03 11.76
C SER A 11 4.88 4.69 10.75
N ASN A 12 6.11 4.56 11.24
CA ASN A 12 7.18 3.95 10.46
C ASN A 12 7.02 2.43 10.53
N GLU A 13 6.24 1.87 9.61
CA GLU A 13 5.98 0.44 9.54
C GLU A 13 7.10 -0.29 8.78
N THR A 14 7.49 -1.46 9.29
CA THR A 14 8.55 -2.29 8.70
C THR A 14 8.04 -3.35 7.73
N PHE A 15 6.79 -3.79 7.84
CA PHE A 15 6.29 -4.94 7.08
C PHE A 15 5.12 -4.61 6.13
N GLY A 16 4.23 -3.69 6.49
CA GLY A 16 3.24 -3.13 5.57
C GLY A 16 2.01 -4.00 5.30
N ILE A 17 1.79 -5.09 6.05
CA ILE A 17 0.59 -5.96 5.87
C ILE A 17 -0.68 -5.13 5.99
N SER A 18 -0.76 -4.22 6.96
CA SER A 18 -1.97 -3.43 7.19
C SER A 18 -2.35 -2.57 5.97
N VAL A 19 -1.33 -2.04 5.28
CA VAL A 19 -1.48 -1.31 4.01
C VAL A 19 -1.96 -2.25 2.90
N VAL A 20 -1.36 -3.43 2.78
CA VAL A 20 -1.76 -4.46 1.80
C VAL A 20 -3.22 -4.88 1.98
N GLU A 21 -3.62 -5.20 3.21
CA GLU A 21 -5.00 -5.58 3.54
C GLU A 21 -5.99 -4.46 3.25
N SER A 22 -5.60 -3.20 3.50
CA SER A 22 -6.45 -2.05 3.19
C SER A 22 -6.70 -1.87 1.69
N ILE A 23 -5.66 -2.06 0.87
CA ILE A 23 -5.76 -2.00 -0.59
C ILE A 23 -6.65 -3.15 -1.09
N ALA A 24 -6.46 -4.36 -0.55
CA ALA A 24 -7.29 -5.52 -0.88
C ALA A 24 -8.78 -5.28 -0.54
N ALA A 25 -9.06 -4.59 0.57
CA ALA A 25 -10.40 -4.20 0.97
C ALA A 25 -11.00 -3.03 0.15
N GLY A 26 -10.26 -2.48 -0.82
CA GLY A 26 -10.73 -1.42 -1.72
C GLY A 26 -10.42 0.00 -1.25
N CYS A 27 -9.59 0.17 -0.21
CA CYS A 27 -9.22 1.50 0.28
C CYS A 27 -8.08 2.11 -0.54
N ILE A 28 -8.09 3.44 -0.69
CA ILE A 28 -6.93 4.21 -1.12
C ILE A 28 -5.98 4.41 0.08
N PRO A 29 -4.73 3.94 0.01
CA PRO A 29 -3.78 4.11 1.10
C PRO A 29 -3.13 5.50 1.05
N ILE A 30 -3.02 6.16 2.20
CA ILE A 30 -2.18 7.35 2.41
C ILE A 30 -1.16 7.01 3.49
N VAL A 31 0.12 6.98 3.13
CA VAL A 31 1.22 6.42 3.95
C VAL A 31 2.42 7.37 3.99
N PRO A 32 3.32 7.29 4.98
CA PRO A 32 4.50 8.13 4.98
C PRO A 32 5.47 7.70 3.86
N ASN A 33 6.26 8.64 3.35
CA ASN A 33 7.23 8.40 2.27
C ASN A 33 8.52 7.69 2.74
N THR A 34 8.38 6.63 3.53
CA THR A 34 9.48 5.80 4.01
C THR A 34 9.86 4.72 2.99
N THR A 35 10.97 4.02 3.23
CA THR A 35 11.46 2.96 2.35
C THR A 35 10.47 1.79 2.21
N ALA A 36 9.93 1.27 3.32
CA ALA A 36 9.01 0.14 3.31
C ALA A 36 7.71 0.42 2.54
N HIS A 37 7.17 1.64 2.67
CA HIS A 37 5.93 2.00 1.99
C HIS A 37 6.10 2.26 0.49
N LYS A 38 7.31 2.54 0.00
CA LYS A 38 7.57 2.65 -1.44
C LYS A 38 7.37 1.31 -2.17
N GLU A 39 7.63 0.20 -1.48
CA GLU A 39 7.49 -1.14 -2.06
C GLU A 39 6.02 -1.57 -2.17
N THR A 40 5.20 -1.22 -1.17
CA THR A 40 3.77 -1.58 -1.10
C THR A 40 2.88 -0.56 -1.80
N VAL A 41 3.21 0.73 -1.73
CA VAL A 41 2.49 1.84 -2.35
C VAL A 41 3.42 2.56 -3.34
N PRO A 42 3.50 2.10 -4.60
CA PRO A 42 4.46 2.63 -5.58
C PRO A 42 4.13 4.06 -6.05
N LYS A 43 2.91 4.55 -5.82
CA LYS A 43 2.47 5.89 -6.24
C LYS A 43 2.90 6.97 -5.25
N ASP A 44 3.76 7.87 -5.69
CA ASP A 44 4.26 9.02 -4.92
C ASP A 44 3.12 9.93 -4.42
N ASP A 45 2.06 10.09 -5.21
CA ASP A 45 0.88 10.88 -4.84
C ASP A 45 0.21 10.38 -3.55
N LEU A 46 0.34 9.09 -3.25
CA LEU A 46 -0.23 8.42 -2.07
C LEU A 46 0.73 8.40 -0.87
N ARG A 47 1.94 8.94 -1.04
CA ARG A 47 2.94 9.01 0.03
C ARG A 47 3.11 10.44 0.49
N TYR A 48 2.88 10.70 1.78
CA TYR A 48 3.07 12.03 2.36
C TYR A 48 4.48 12.20 2.93
N LYS A 49 4.96 13.43 2.98
CA LYS A 49 6.27 13.76 3.52
C LYS A 49 6.30 13.52 5.02
N GLU A 50 7.33 12.82 5.50
CA GLU A 50 7.50 12.53 6.93
C GLU A 50 7.53 13.83 7.76
N ASN A 51 6.82 13.82 8.89
CA ASN A 51 6.65 14.96 9.80
C ASN A 51 6.00 16.21 9.15
N ASP A 52 5.23 16.03 8.06
CA ASP A 52 4.46 17.10 7.41
C ASP A 52 2.95 16.81 7.49
N GLU A 53 2.31 17.31 8.55
CA GLU A 53 0.87 17.12 8.78
C GLU A 53 0.01 17.79 7.69
N ASN A 54 0.48 18.90 7.13
CA ASN A 54 -0.25 19.61 6.08
C ASN A 54 -0.25 18.80 4.79
N ASP A 55 0.89 18.22 4.40
CA ASP A 55 0.97 17.33 3.24
C ASP A 55 0.10 16.07 3.42
N ALA A 56 0.14 15.45 4.60
CA ALA A 56 -0.73 14.33 4.95
C ALA A 56 -2.21 14.70 4.82
N LYS A 57 -2.62 15.84 5.40
CA LYS A 57 -4.00 16.33 5.33
C LYS A 57 -4.45 16.57 3.90
N MET A 58 -3.65 17.26 3.09
CA MET A 58 -3.98 17.55 1.69
C MET A 58 -4.19 16.26 0.88
N LYS A 59 -3.35 15.25 1.09
CA LYS A 59 -3.45 13.95 0.41
C LYS A 59 -4.66 13.15 0.88
N ILE A 60 -4.99 13.18 2.17
CA ILE A 60 -6.22 12.55 2.70
C ILE A 60 -7.46 13.20 2.08
N GLU A 61 -7.54 14.53 2.04
CA GLU A 61 -8.66 15.25 1.45
C GLU A 61 -8.81 14.95 -0.05
N ALA A 62 -7.71 14.86 -0.79
CA ALA A 62 -7.71 14.45 -2.20
C ALA A 62 -8.20 13.01 -2.39
N ALA A 63 -7.76 12.09 -1.53
CA ALA A 63 -8.23 10.71 -1.55
C ALA A 63 -9.74 10.61 -1.26
N LEU A 64 -10.25 11.40 -0.30
CA LEU A 64 -11.68 11.45 0.02
C LEU A 64 -12.53 11.99 -1.14
N ARG A 65 -12.02 12.96 -1.91
CA ARG A 65 -12.68 13.46 -3.14
C ARG A 65 -12.65 12.47 -4.30
N GLY A 66 -11.80 11.44 -4.23
CA GLY A 66 -11.65 10.43 -5.27
C GLY A 66 -10.59 10.77 -6.32
N ASP A 67 -9.72 11.76 -6.07
CA ASP A 67 -8.67 12.21 -7.00
C ASP A 67 -7.70 11.06 -7.38
N PHE A 68 -7.65 10.01 -6.55
CA PHE A 68 -6.78 8.83 -6.69
C PHE A 68 -7.51 7.53 -7.00
N ASP A 69 -8.84 7.53 -7.17
CA ASP A 69 -9.62 6.29 -7.40
C ASP A 69 -9.14 5.50 -8.62
N LYS A 70 -8.60 6.21 -9.62
CA LYS A 70 -7.95 5.65 -10.82
C LYS A 70 -6.79 4.68 -10.51
N TYR A 71 -6.15 4.79 -9.34
CA TYR A 71 -5.04 3.94 -8.95
C TYR A 71 -5.48 2.62 -8.30
N LEU A 72 -6.74 2.50 -7.87
CA LEU A 72 -7.18 1.38 -7.03
C LEU A 72 -6.95 0.02 -7.70
N HIS A 73 -7.33 -0.12 -8.97
CA HIS A 73 -7.16 -1.38 -9.69
C HIS A 73 -5.67 -1.77 -9.81
N GLU A 74 -4.81 -0.83 -10.17
CA GLU A 74 -3.37 -1.06 -10.28
C GLU A 74 -2.74 -1.43 -8.93
N LEU A 75 -3.17 -0.78 -7.85
CA LEU A 75 -2.72 -1.09 -6.50
C LEU A 75 -3.14 -2.50 -6.09
N GLN A 76 -4.38 -2.89 -6.37
CA GLN A 76 -4.89 -4.23 -6.09
C GLN A 76 -4.14 -5.31 -6.87
N GLU A 77 -3.79 -5.07 -8.13
CA GLU A 77 -2.94 -5.99 -8.89
C GLU A 77 -1.51 -6.05 -8.32
N HIS A 78 -0.92 -4.90 -8.00
CA HIS A 78 0.43 -4.82 -7.43
C HIS A 78 0.56 -5.60 -6.12
N ILE A 79 -0.44 -5.52 -5.24
CA ILE A 79 -0.35 -6.20 -3.94
C ILE A 79 -0.49 -7.72 -4.01
N LYS A 80 -0.97 -8.30 -5.13
CA LYS A 80 -1.09 -9.76 -5.27
C LYS A 80 0.25 -10.46 -5.06
N LYS A 81 1.37 -9.81 -5.40
CA LYS A 81 2.72 -10.37 -5.18
C LYS A 81 3.06 -10.61 -3.70
N PHE A 82 2.33 -9.97 -2.78
CA PHE A 82 2.47 -10.14 -1.33
C PHE A 82 1.48 -11.17 -0.75
N SER A 83 0.70 -11.86 -1.59
CA SER A 83 -0.16 -12.95 -1.12
C SER A 83 0.66 -14.13 -0.60
N GLU A 84 0.11 -14.83 0.39
CA GLU A 84 0.72 -16.04 0.96
C GLU A 84 1.00 -17.09 -0.11
N GLU A 85 0.06 -17.28 -1.05
CA GLU A 85 0.23 -18.19 -2.19
C GLU A 85 1.46 -17.83 -3.02
N ASN A 86 1.61 -16.56 -3.42
CA ASN A 86 2.76 -16.13 -4.22
C ASN A 86 4.08 -16.21 -3.44
N PHE A 87 4.06 -15.93 -2.13
CA PHE A 87 5.20 -16.16 -1.26
C PHE A 87 5.60 -17.64 -1.24
N HIS A 88 4.65 -18.55 -1.03
CA HIS A 88 4.90 -19.99 -0.99
C HIS A 88 5.47 -20.50 -2.32
N GLN A 89 4.85 -20.13 -3.46
CA GLN A 89 5.29 -20.54 -4.79
C GLN A 89 6.69 -19.99 -5.14
N SER A 90 6.96 -18.72 -4.82
CA SER A 90 8.28 -18.12 -5.08
C SER A 90 9.37 -18.75 -4.21
N PHE A 91 9.06 -19.04 -2.94
CA PHE A 91 9.98 -19.68 -2.02
C PHE A 91 10.35 -21.10 -2.47
N LEU A 92 9.35 -21.93 -2.82
CA LEU A 92 9.59 -23.29 -3.31
C LEU A 92 10.46 -23.30 -4.58
N LYS A 93 10.18 -22.43 -5.55
CA LYS A 93 10.99 -22.31 -6.77
C LYS A 93 12.46 -22.01 -6.48
N ILE A 94 12.74 -21.15 -5.51
CA ILE A 94 14.11 -20.84 -5.11
C ILE A 94 14.77 -22.09 -4.51
N VAL A 95 14.10 -22.77 -3.58
CA VAL A 95 14.65 -24.00 -2.96
C VAL A 95 14.91 -25.09 -4.00
N GLU A 96 14.00 -25.28 -4.95
CA GLU A 96 14.15 -26.24 -6.03
C GLU A 96 15.32 -25.87 -6.97
N SER A 97 15.56 -24.58 -7.22
CA SER A 97 16.67 -24.10 -8.06
C SER A 97 18.06 -24.25 -7.44
N LEU A 98 18.12 -24.54 -6.13
CA LEU A 98 19.37 -24.75 -5.39
C LEU A 98 19.79 -26.23 -5.33
N ASN A 99 18.93 -27.14 -5.81
CA ASN A 99 19.22 -28.57 -5.98
C ASN A 99 19.68 -28.88 -7.41
#